data_AF-A0A350CWP1-F1
#
_entry.id   AF-A0A350CWP1-F1
#
_cell.length_a   1.000
_cell.length_b   1.000
_cell.length_c   1.000
_cell.angle_alpha   90.00
_cell.angle_beta   90.00
_cell.angle_gamma   90.00
#
_symmetry.space_group_name_H-M   'P 1'
#
loop_
_entity.id
_entity.type
_entity.pdbx_description
1 polymer ?
#
loop_
_entity_poly.entity_id
_entity_poly.type
_entity_poly.pdbx_seq_one_letter_code
_entity_poly.pdbx_strand_id
1 'polypeptide(L)'
;MGLAPYPWLERPAEVLSKMLGKLPGGVLIYGPRGCGVFELASRFAAAVVCQHPVDGAPCGICEECKLIFSGNHPDLRYVLSETEAALHPEPWNGKFGEIPKGKSLSKQILIEQVRGIGEYLDV
;
A
#
# COMPACT_ATOMS: atom_id res chain seq x y z
N MET A 1 5.47 -5.89 -16.79
CA MET A 1 5.38 -6.62 -15.50
C MET A 1 4.16 -6.05 -14.81
N GLY A 2 3.03 -6.76 -14.83
CA GLY A 2 1.73 -6.20 -14.46
C GLY A 2 1.61 -5.83 -12.99
N LEU A 3 0.48 -5.19 -12.65
CA LEU A 3 0.13 -4.78 -11.29
C LEU A 3 0.09 -5.96 -10.28
N ALA A 4 -0.19 -7.17 -10.74
CA ALA A 4 -0.26 -8.36 -9.90
C ALA A 4 1.13 -8.74 -9.32
N PRO A 5 1.30 -8.80 -8.00
CA PRO A 5 2.54 -9.32 -7.39
C PRO A 5 2.64 -10.84 -7.44
N TYR A 6 1.51 -11.54 -7.51
CA TYR A 6 1.42 -13.00 -7.54
C TYR A 6 0.44 -13.48 -8.64
N PRO A 7 0.63 -14.68 -9.23
CA PRO A 7 -0.21 -15.15 -10.35
C PRO A 7 -1.70 -15.25 -10.02
N TRP A 8 -2.05 -15.64 -8.79
CA TRP A 8 -3.46 -15.75 -8.38
C TRP A 8 -4.16 -14.39 -8.18
N LEU A 9 -3.41 -13.28 -8.21
CA LEU A 9 -3.94 -11.92 -8.10
C LEU A 9 -4.08 -11.21 -9.46
N GLU A 10 -3.83 -11.90 -10.57
CA GLU A 10 -3.95 -11.34 -11.92
C GLU A 10 -5.34 -10.74 -12.19
N ARG A 11 -6.40 -11.49 -11.85
CA ARG A 11 -7.78 -11.03 -12.07
C ARG A 11 -8.13 -9.79 -11.24
N PRO A 12 -7.89 -9.75 -9.91
CA PRO A 12 -8.03 -8.52 -9.13
C PRO A 12 -7.18 -7.36 -9.64
N ALA A 13 -5.94 -7.62 -10.07
CA ALA A 13 -5.04 -6.58 -10.59
C ALA A 13 -5.56 -5.97 -11.90
N GLU A 14 -6.15 -6.78 -12.78
CA GLU A 14 -6.76 -6.27 -14.02
C GLU A 14 -7.96 -5.37 -13.74
N VAL A 15 -8.77 -5.69 -12.72
CA VAL A 15 -9.89 -4.84 -12.30
C VAL A 15 -9.38 -3.51 -11.75
N LEU A 16 -8.35 -3.55 -10.90
CA LEU A 16 -7.74 -2.35 -10.33
C LEU A 16 -7.07 -1.49 -11.42
N SER A 17 -6.36 -2.07 -12.38
CA SER A 17 -5.70 -1.30 -13.43
C SER A 17 -6.70 -0.49 -14.27
N LYS A 18 -7.89 -1.04 -14.53
CA LYS A 18 -8.98 -0.34 -15.23
C LYS A 18 -9.51 0.86 -14.44
N MET A 19 -9.37 0.86 -13.12
CA MET A 19 -9.80 1.98 -12.26
C MET A 19 -8.81 3.14 -12.24
N LEU A 20 -7.55 2.96 -12.67
CA LEU A 20 -6.55 4.04 -12.67
C LEU A 20 -6.97 5.26 -13.51
N GLY A 21 -7.72 5.04 -14.60
CA GLY A 21 -8.22 6.14 -15.43
C GLY A 21 -9.37 6.93 -14.79
N LYS A 22 -10.09 6.34 -13.84
CA LYS A 22 -11.19 6.99 -13.10
C LYS A 22 -11.33 6.36 -11.72
N LEU A 23 -10.65 6.94 -10.75
CA LEU A 23 -10.62 6.41 -9.39
C LEU A 23 -11.99 6.57 -8.71
N PRO A 24 -12.53 5.50 -8.10
CA PRO A 24 -13.69 5.61 -7.23
C PRO A 24 -13.30 6.31 -5.91
N GLY A 25 -14.29 6.83 -5.17
CA GLY A 25 -14.05 7.49 -3.88
C GLY A 25 -13.50 6.56 -2.77
N GLY A 26 -13.52 5.25 -2.99
CA GLY A 26 -12.91 4.26 -2.09
C GLY A 26 -12.92 2.87 -2.72
N VAL A 27 -11.91 2.07 -2.40
CA VAL A 27 -11.77 0.68 -2.86
C VAL A 27 -11.57 -0.23 -1.66
N LEU A 28 -12.38 -1.27 -1.55
CA LEU A 28 -12.18 -2.33 -0.56
C LEU A 28 -11.55 -3.55 -1.25
N ILE A 29 -10.36 -3.93 -0.80
CA ILE A 29 -9.69 -5.16 -1.21
C ILE A 29 -9.68 -6.10 0.00
N TYR A 30 -10.19 -7.31 -0.19
CA TYR A 30 -10.35 -8.30 0.86
C TYR A 30 -9.92 -9.68 0.39
N GLY A 31 -9.33 -10.45 1.30
CA GLY A 31 -8.95 -11.84 1.08
C GLY A 31 -8.36 -12.47 2.34
N PRO A 32 -8.07 -13.78 2.29
CA PRO A 32 -7.45 -14.48 3.41
C PRO A 32 -6.04 -13.93 3.71
N ARG A 33 -5.62 -14.00 4.98
CA ARG A 33 -4.29 -13.53 5.38
C ARG A 33 -3.19 -14.27 4.62
N GLY A 34 -2.20 -13.53 4.11
CA GLY A 34 -1.07 -14.08 3.38
C GLY A 34 -1.31 -14.32 1.88
N CYS A 35 -2.50 -14.01 1.34
CA CYS A 35 -2.76 -14.14 -0.10
C CYS A 35 -2.16 -13.01 -0.96
N GLY A 36 -1.43 -12.06 -0.37
CA GLY A 36 -0.78 -10.98 -1.12
C GLY A 36 -1.66 -9.75 -1.37
N VAL A 37 -2.82 -9.65 -0.71
CA VAL A 37 -3.77 -8.53 -0.88
C VAL A 37 -3.14 -7.20 -0.49
N PHE A 38 -2.30 -7.19 0.55
CA PHE A 38 -1.62 -5.99 0.97
C PHE A 38 -0.68 -5.48 -0.13
N GLU A 39 0.17 -6.37 -0.66
CA GLU A 39 1.15 -6.05 -1.69
C GLU A 39 0.47 -5.55 -2.96
N LEU A 40 -0.68 -6.13 -3.31
CA LEU A 40 -1.49 -5.65 -4.42
C LEU A 40 -2.01 -4.23 -4.15
N ALA A 41 -2.56 -3.98 -2.96
CA ALA A 41 -3.08 -2.67 -2.56
C ALA A 41 -1.98 -1.60 -2.58
N SER A 42 -0.80 -1.90 -2.03
CA SER A 42 0.36 -1.00 -2.07
C SER A 42 0.88 -0.73 -3.46
N ARG A 43 1.00 -1.75 -4.31
CA ARG A 43 1.42 -1.55 -5.70
C ARG A 43 0.40 -0.72 -6.47
N PHE A 44 -0.90 -0.89 -6.19
CA PHE A 44 -1.95 -0.09 -6.80
C PHE A 44 -1.88 1.36 -6.32
N ALA A 45 -1.72 1.60 -5.02
CA ALA A 45 -1.55 2.95 -4.47
C ALA A 45 -0.31 3.64 -5.07
N ALA A 46 0.81 2.91 -5.24
CA ALA A 46 1.99 3.42 -5.91
C ALA A 46 1.75 3.71 -7.40
N ALA A 47 0.94 2.91 -8.09
CA ALA A 47 0.56 3.16 -9.48
C ALA A 47 -0.32 4.41 -9.64
N VAL A 48 -1.15 4.74 -8.64
CA VAL A 48 -2.01 5.93 -8.62
C VAL A 48 -1.20 7.22 -8.60
N VAL A 49 -0.14 7.29 -7.79
CA VAL A 49 0.71 8.50 -7.67
C VAL A 49 1.88 8.50 -8.65
N CYS A 50 2.10 7.43 -9.41
CA CYS A 50 3.18 7.33 -10.38
C CYS A 50 2.91 8.23 -11.60
N GLN A 51 3.92 9.00 -12.04
CA GLN A 51 3.84 9.83 -13.25
C GLN A 51 3.62 9.04 -14.55
N HIS A 52 4.28 7.87 -14.66
CA HIS A 52 4.32 7.09 -15.90
C HIS A 52 4.02 5.62 -15.64
N PRO A 53 2.79 5.25 -15.20
CA PRO A 53 2.45 3.86 -14.95
C PRO A 53 2.55 3.03 -16.24
N VAL A 54 3.09 1.81 -16.14
CA VAL A 54 3.25 0.88 -17.27
C VAL A 54 2.41 -0.36 -16.99
N ASP A 55 1.47 -0.70 -17.88
CA ASP A 55 0.55 -1.83 -17.71
C ASP A 55 -0.20 -1.83 -16.35
N GLY A 56 -0.52 -0.64 -15.85
CA GLY A 56 -1.17 -0.44 -14.56
C GLY A 56 -0.28 -0.65 -13.33
N ALA A 57 1.02 -0.87 -13.52
CA ALA A 57 2.02 -0.96 -12.45
C ALA A 57 2.81 0.34 -12.30
N PRO A 58 3.35 0.64 -11.10
CA PRO A 58 4.26 1.77 -10.91
C PRO A 58 5.55 1.56 -11.70
N CYS A 59 6.10 2.61 -12.30
CA CYS A 59 7.29 2.50 -13.16
C CYS A 59 8.59 2.17 -12.42
N GLY A 60 8.66 2.47 -11.12
CA GLY A 60 9.84 2.22 -10.31
C GLY A 60 10.96 3.27 -10.42
N ILE A 61 10.89 4.17 -11.40
CA ILE A 61 12.01 5.05 -11.77
C ILE A 61 11.72 6.55 -11.67
N CYS A 62 10.45 6.97 -11.66
CA CYS A 62 10.06 8.36 -11.49
C CYS A 62 10.30 8.85 -10.05
N GLU A 63 10.24 10.17 -9.84
CA GLU A 63 10.51 10.80 -8.55
C GLU A 63 9.52 10.35 -7.47
N GLU A 64 8.23 10.23 -7.81
CA GLU A 64 7.16 9.76 -6.93
C GLU A 64 7.41 8.32 -6.51
N CYS A 65 7.78 7.45 -7.47
CA CYS A 65 8.15 6.07 -7.15
C CYS A 65 9.33 6.03 -6.17
N LYS A 66 10.38 6.85 -6.38
CA LYS A 66 11.53 6.93 -5.46
C LYS A 66 11.11 7.41 -4.07
N LEU A 67 10.24 8.41 -3.98
CA LEU A 67 9.71 8.91 -2.72
C LEU A 67 8.94 7.82 -1.96
N ILE A 68 8.11 7.03 -2.66
CA ILE A 68 7.40 5.89 -2.08
C ILE A 68 8.38 4.82 -1.56
N PHE A 69 9.40 4.46 -2.36
CA PHE A 69 10.43 3.51 -1.94
C PHE A 69 11.37 4.06 -0.87
N SER A 70 11.27 5.35 -0.51
CA SER A 70 11.93 5.93 0.65
C SER A 70 11.01 6.07 1.87
N GLY A 71 9.70 5.80 1.71
CA GLY A 71 8.69 5.95 2.75
C GLY A 71 8.22 7.39 2.99
N ASN A 72 8.64 8.35 2.16
CA ASN A 72 8.44 9.79 2.41
C ASN A 72 7.52 10.49 1.39
N HIS A 73 6.62 9.75 0.74
CA HIS A 73 5.75 10.36 -0.28
C HIS A 73 4.68 11.26 0.37
N PRO A 74 4.59 12.55 0.02
CA PRO A 74 3.70 13.50 0.69
C PRO A 74 2.22 13.22 0.45
N ASP A 75 1.83 12.56 -0.63
CA ASP A 75 0.43 12.22 -0.94
C ASP A 75 0.06 10.73 -0.71
N LEU A 76 0.93 9.95 -0.05
CA LEU A 76 0.64 8.55 0.26
C LEU A 76 0.88 8.27 1.74
N ARG A 77 -0.21 7.93 2.45
CA ARG A 77 -0.17 7.60 3.88
C ARG A 77 -0.74 6.23 4.17
N TYR A 78 0.01 5.43 4.92
CA TYR A 78 -0.43 4.14 5.42
C TYR A 78 -1.01 4.28 6.83
N VAL A 79 -2.13 3.61 7.09
CA VAL A 79 -2.75 3.55 8.42
C VAL A 79 -2.90 2.08 8.78
N LEU A 80 -1.97 1.60 9.62
CA LEU A 80 -1.81 0.19 9.97
C LEU A 80 -1.86 0.03 11.48
N SER A 81 -2.32 -1.14 11.95
CA SER A 81 -2.07 -1.51 13.35
C SER A 81 -0.57 -1.70 13.59
N GLU A 82 -0.12 -1.56 14.83
CA GLU A 82 1.28 -1.80 15.18
C GLU A 82 1.77 -3.20 14.76
N THR A 83 0.89 -4.19 14.84
CA THR A 83 1.18 -5.56 14.39
C THR A 83 1.45 -5.62 12.89
N GLU A 84 0.60 -4.98 12.08
CA GLU A 84 0.75 -4.99 10.62
C GLU A 84 1.95 -4.14 10.17
N ALA A 85 2.22 -3.02 10.84
CA ALA A 85 3.42 -2.22 10.60
C ALA A 85 4.72 -3.00 10.88
N ALA A 86 4.73 -3.86 11.91
CA ALA A 86 5.87 -4.74 12.19
C ALA A 86 6.04 -5.85 11.16
N LEU A 87 4.93 -6.39 10.64
CA LEU A 87 4.95 -7.42 9.58
C LEU A 87 5.34 -6.86 8.23
N HIS A 88 5.23 -5.56 8.04
CA HIS A 88 5.50 -4.94 6.78
C HIS A 88 6.29 -3.62 6.94
N PRO A 89 7.61 -3.75 7.13
CA PRO A 89 8.47 -2.61 7.42
C PRO A 89 8.64 -1.70 6.20
N GLU A 90 8.71 -0.40 6.48
CA GLU A 90 9.12 0.59 5.50
C GLU A 90 10.62 0.46 5.17
N PRO A 91 11.05 0.77 3.93
CA PRO A 91 10.21 1.13 2.80
C PRO A 91 9.55 -0.10 2.17
N TRP A 92 8.26 0.06 1.84
CA TRP A 92 7.41 -0.97 1.27
C TRP A 92 7.98 -1.57 -0.02
N ASN A 93 8.72 -2.67 0.13
CA ASN A 93 9.44 -3.36 -0.94
C ASN A 93 9.02 -4.84 -1.10
N GLY A 94 7.90 -5.22 -0.46
CA GLY A 94 7.40 -6.60 -0.48
C GLY A 94 8.17 -7.57 0.43
N LYS A 95 9.03 -7.08 1.34
CA LYS A 95 9.64 -7.90 2.39
C LYS A 95 8.76 -7.89 3.64
N PHE A 96 8.54 -9.09 4.19
CA PHE A 96 7.88 -9.25 5.48
C PHE A 96 8.87 -9.03 6.61
N GLY A 97 8.49 -8.24 7.61
CA GLY A 97 9.19 -8.09 8.87
C GLY A 97 8.74 -9.12 9.90
N GLU A 98 9.45 -9.17 11.02
CA GLU A 98 9.13 -10.05 12.15
C GLU A 98 8.55 -9.25 13.32
N ILE A 99 7.58 -9.84 14.02
CA ILE A 99 7.04 -9.27 15.25
C ILE A 99 8.10 -9.41 16.36
N PRO A 100 8.51 -8.31 17.03
CA PRO A 100 9.49 -8.36 18.10
C PRO A 100 9.04 -9.30 19.24
N LYS A 101 9.88 -10.26 19.61
CA LYS A 101 9.60 -11.15 20.75
C LYS A 101 9.46 -10.34 22.03
N GLY A 102 8.37 -10.54 22.76
CA GLY A 102 8.12 -9.93 24.08
C GLY A 102 7.40 -8.58 24.06
N LYS A 103 7.04 -8.03 22.89
CA LYS A 103 6.26 -6.79 22.79
C LYS A 103 4.81 -7.09 22.43
N SER A 104 3.86 -6.63 23.24
CA SER A 104 2.42 -6.71 22.91
C SER A 104 2.05 -5.59 21.95
N LEU A 105 2.08 -5.88 20.65
CA LEU A 105 1.65 -4.93 19.63
C LEU A 105 0.12 -4.92 19.53
N SER A 106 -0.46 -3.74 19.35
CA SER A 106 -1.89 -3.63 19.06
C SER A 106 -2.22 -4.30 17.72
N LYS A 107 -3.31 -5.08 17.70
CA LYS A 107 -3.89 -5.67 16.49
C LYS A 107 -4.94 -4.74 15.85
N GLN A 108 -5.29 -3.65 16.51
CA GLN A 108 -6.29 -2.69 16.08
C GLN A 108 -5.61 -1.38 15.67
N ILE A 109 -6.23 -0.69 14.71
CA ILE A 109 -5.89 0.69 14.40
C ILE A 109 -6.45 1.55 15.53
N LEU A 110 -5.59 2.30 16.20
CA LEU A 110 -5.98 3.14 17.32
C LEU A 110 -6.64 4.43 16.82
N ILE A 111 -7.49 5.02 17.66
CA ILE A 111 -8.25 6.23 17.30
C ILE A 111 -7.33 7.41 17.00
N GLU A 112 -6.18 7.51 17.68
CA GLU A 112 -5.18 8.55 17.46
C GLU A 112 -4.60 8.47 16.04
N GLN A 113 -4.39 7.26 15.52
CA GLN A 113 -3.87 7.05 14.16
C GLN A 113 -4.86 7.53 13.10
N VAL A 114 -6.17 7.35 13.35
CA VAL A 114 -7.23 7.85 12.47
C VAL A 114 -7.36 9.36 12.57
N ARG A 115 -7.31 9.93 13.78
CA ARG A 115 -7.36 11.39 13.98
C ARG A 115 -6.19 12.11 13.32
N GLY A 116 -4.99 11.52 13.36
CA GLY A 116 -3.81 12.07 12.67
C GLY A 116 -3.90 12.09 11.14
N ILE A 117 -4.94 11.50 10.53
CA ILE A 117 -5.20 11.64 9.09
C ILE A 117 -5.70 13.05 8.77
N GLY A 118 -6.54 13.65 9.63
CA GLY A 118 -7.04 15.01 9.43
C GLY A 118 -5.90 16.02 9.37
N GLU A 119 -5.01 15.98 10.36
CA GLU A 119 -3.81 16.82 10.44
C GLU A 119 -2.90 16.68 9.21
N TYR A 120 -2.89 15.51 8.57
CA TYR A 120 -2.10 15.25 7.37
C TYR A 120 -2.74 15.79 6.09
N LEU A 121 -4.08 15.84 6.03
CA LEU A 121 -4.82 16.40 4.89
C LEU A 121 -4.93 17.94 4.95
N ASP A 122 -4.72 18.52 6.13
CA ASP A 122 -4.76 19.98 6.36
C ASP A 122 -3.43 20.69 6.02
N VAL A 123 -2.41 19.96 5.53
CA VAL A 123 -1.09 20.47 5.12
C VAL A 123 -1.09 20.96 3.67
#